data_AF-A0A2A4QTG5-F1
#
_entry.id   AF-A0A2A4QTG5-F1
#
_cell.length_a   1.000
_cell.length_b   1.000
_cell.length_c   1.000
_cell.angle_alpha   90.00
_cell.angle_beta   90.00
_cell.angle_gamma   90.00
#
_symmetry.space_group_name_H-M   'P 1'
#
loop_
_entity.id
_entity.type
_entity.pdbx_description
1 polymer ?
#
loop_
_entity_poly.entity_id
_entity_poly.type
_entity_poly.pdbx_seq_one_letter_code
_entity_poly.pdbx_strand_id
1 'polypeptide(L)'
;MRICHIGLNYKTAPIELRERLAVPEAEIEAILQAKIANPAIREAALLSTCNRVEMTLVTHDPDAAIAVAHEWFAKKADMPLSEVIEHSYAHTTDSAIRHLFSVAAGLDSLVL
;
A
#
# COMPACT_ATOMS: atom_id res chain seq x y z
N MET A 1 12.32 -4.34 14.36
CA MET A 1 11.78 -3.74 13.11
C MET A 1 10.73 -4.68 12.55
N ARG A 2 9.64 -4.14 12.04
CA ARG A 2 8.47 -4.89 11.56
C ARG A 2 8.17 -4.45 10.12
N ILE A 3 7.60 -5.37 9.35
CA ILE A 3 7.12 -5.12 8.00
C ILE A 3 5.61 -4.89 8.08
N CYS A 4 5.15 -3.78 7.52
CA CYS A 4 3.73 -3.51 7.33
C CYS A 4 3.45 -3.50 5.83
N HIS A 5 2.36 -4.14 5.42
CA HIS A 5 1.92 -4.18 4.04
C HIS A 5 0.48 -3.71 3.98
N ILE A 6 0.26 -2.57 3.35
CA ILE A 6 -1.03 -1.89 3.31
C ILE A 6 -1.41 -1.66 1.86
N GLY A 7 -2.64 -1.95 1.49
CA GLY A 7 -3.06 -1.69 0.13
C GLY A 7 -4.54 -1.85 -0.10
N LEU A 8 -4.89 -1.68 -1.37
CA LEU A 8 -6.22 -1.91 -1.90
C LEU A 8 -6.09 -2.81 -3.12
N ASN A 9 -7.08 -3.68 -3.33
CA ASN A 9 -7.11 -4.56 -4.49
C ASN A 9 -8.52 -4.67 -5.07
N TYR A 10 -8.66 -5.39 -6.17
CA TYR A 10 -9.94 -5.58 -6.87
C TYR A 10 -11.05 -6.21 -6.01
N LYS A 11 -10.71 -6.90 -4.92
CA LYS A 11 -11.69 -7.50 -4.00
C LYS A 11 -12.26 -6.48 -3.03
N THR A 12 -11.45 -5.51 -2.60
CA THR A 12 -11.81 -4.55 -1.56
C THR A 12 -12.19 -3.17 -2.10
N ALA A 13 -11.72 -2.81 -3.29
CA ALA A 13 -11.89 -1.49 -3.88
C ALA A 13 -12.51 -1.53 -5.30
N PRO A 14 -13.48 -0.64 -5.58
CA PRO A 14 -14.05 -0.50 -6.92
C PRO A 14 -12.99 -0.01 -7.92
N ILE A 15 -13.28 -0.15 -9.22
CA ILE A 15 -12.31 0.17 -10.28
C ILE A 15 -11.92 1.65 -10.28
N GLU A 16 -12.87 2.54 -10.02
CA GLU A 16 -12.70 3.99 -10.01
C GLU A 16 -11.70 4.41 -8.92
N LEU A 17 -11.75 3.78 -7.75
CA LEU A 17 -10.79 4.03 -6.67
C LEU A 17 -9.39 3.53 -7.04
N ARG A 18 -9.29 2.36 -7.67
CA ARG A 18 -8.00 1.80 -8.09
C ARG A 18 -7.35 2.65 -9.18
N GLU A 19 -8.12 3.17 -10.13
CA GLU A 19 -7.62 4.07 -11.17
C GLU A 19 -7.07 5.38 -10.59
N ARG A 20 -7.76 5.98 -9.61
CA ARG A 20 -7.26 7.18 -8.90
C ARG A 20 -5.95 6.92 -8.15
N LEU A 21 -5.77 5.71 -7.64
CA LEU A 21 -4.58 5.31 -6.89
C LEU A 21 -3.43 4.81 -7.76
N ALA A 22 -3.67 4.52 -9.04
CA ALA A 22 -2.64 4.05 -9.96
C ALA A 22 -1.45 5.02 -9.99
N VAL A 23 -0.24 4.46 -9.96
CA VAL A 23 0.99 5.25 -9.91
C VAL A 23 1.79 5.03 -11.18
N PRO A 24 2.01 6.08 -11.99
CA PRO A 24 2.95 6.02 -13.11
C PRO A 24 4.37 5.72 -12.62
N GLU A 25 5.11 4.91 -13.36
CA GLU A 25 6.48 4.49 -13.01
C GLU A 25 7.40 5.69 -12.69
N ALA A 26 7.27 6.77 -13.46
CA ALA A 26 8.04 8.01 -13.29
C ALA A 26 7.81 8.73 -11.94
N GLU A 27 6.69 8.48 -11.25
CA GLU A 27 6.38 9.08 -9.95
C GLU A 27 6.90 8.25 -8.77
N ILE A 28 7.22 6.97 -8.98
CA ILE A 28 7.51 6.00 -7.91
C ILE A 28 8.69 6.46 -7.06
N GLU A 29 9.80 6.89 -7.68
CA GLU A 29 10.99 7.31 -6.94
C GLU A 29 10.69 8.47 -5.98
N ALA A 30 10.02 9.52 -6.48
CA ALA A 30 9.67 10.68 -5.67
C ALA A 30 8.74 10.32 -4.50
N ILE A 31 7.77 9.43 -4.74
CA ILE A 31 6.87 8.93 -3.69
C ILE A 31 7.66 8.18 -2.62
N LEU A 32 8.55 7.26 -3.00
CA LEU A 32 9.33 6.47 -2.06
C LEU A 32 10.28 7.34 -1.23
N GLN A 33 10.95 8.31 -1.86
CA GLN A 33 11.81 9.29 -1.16
C GLN A 33 11.02 10.10 -0.12
N ALA A 34 9.81 10.56 -0.47
CA ALA A 34 8.95 11.26 0.48
C ALA A 34 8.51 10.37 1.65
N LYS A 35 8.35 9.05 1.43
CA LYS A 35 7.96 8.11 2.49
C LYS A 35 9.09 7.84 3.46
N ILE A 36 10.30 7.56 2.98
CA ILE A 36 11.47 7.31 3.84
C ILE A 36 11.98 8.57 4.56
N ALA A 37 11.57 9.76 4.13
CA ALA A 37 11.81 11.00 4.86
C ALA A 37 11.01 11.09 6.17
N ASN A 38 9.95 10.29 6.34
CA ASN A 38 9.22 10.19 7.60
C ASN A 38 10.03 9.34 8.61
N PRO A 39 10.32 9.84 9.83
CA PRO A 39 11.12 9.11 10.82
C PRO A 39 10.58 7.74 11.23
N ALA A 40 9.27 7.50 11.06
CA ALA A 40 8.66 6.21 11.33
C ALA A 40 9.00 5.17 10.25
N ILE A 41 9.44 5.57 9.06
CA ILE A 41 9.66 4.70 7.90
C ILE A 41 11.16 4.55 7.63
N ARG A 42 11.65 3.32 7.65
CA ARG A 42 13.05 3.01 7.33
C ARG A 42 13.24 2.65 5.86
N GLU A 43 12.34 1.83 5.33
CA GLU A 43 12.36 1.35 3.95
C GLU A 43 10.93 1.35 3.43
N ALA A 44 10.75 1.60 2.14
CA ALA A 44 9.46 1.61 1.49
C ALA A 44 9.56 0.94 0.10
N ALA A 45 8.53 0.20 -0.27
CA ALA A 45 8.31 -0.31 -1.60
C ALA A 45 6.85 -0.08 -2.00
N LEU A 46 6.61 0.12 -3.29
CA LEU A 46 5.29 0.38 -3.85
C LEU A 46 5.05 -0.58 -5.01
N LEU A 47 3.93 -1.30 -4.97
CA LEU A 47 3.44 -2.15 -6.04
C LEU A 47 2.15 -1.54 -6.58
N SER A 48 2.20 -1.05 -7.82
CA SER A 48 1.02 -0.52 -8.52
C SER A 48 0.80 -1.30 -9.81
N THR A 49 -0.35 -1.95 -9.91
CA THR A 49 -0.81 -2.67 -11.10
C THR A 49 -2.26 -2.29 -11.40
N CYS A 50 -2.85 -2.83 -12.47
CA CYS A 50 -4.27 -2.63 -12.74
C CYS A 50 -5.19 -3.18 -11.63
N ASN A 51 -4.74 -4.19 -10.88
CA ASN A 51 -5.56 -4.92 -9.92
C ASN A 51 -5.33 -4.51 -8.46
N ARG A 52 -4.21 -3.82 -8.17
CA ARG A 52 -3.84 -3.44 -6.80
C ARG A 52 -2.91 -2.24 -6.74
N VAL A 53 -2.99 -1.52 -5.64
CA VAL A 53 -1.99 -0.53 -5.23
C VAL A 53 -1.65 -0.82 -3.78
N GLU A 54 -0.41 -1.22 -3.53
CA GLU A 54 0.08 -1.71 -2.24
C GLU A 54 1.39 -1.04 -1.87
N MET A 55 1.54 -0.68 -0.60
CA MET A 55 2.74 -0.12 -0.03
C MET A 55 3.28 -1.05 1.06
N THR A 56 4.54 -1.43 0.92
CA THR A 56 5.27 -2.20 1.93
C THR A 56 6.23 -1.27 2.65
N LEU A 57 6.15 -1.25 3.99
CA LEU A 57 6.90 -0.33 4.84
C LEU A 57 7.67 -1.12 5.91
N VAL A 58 8.94 -0.78 6.12
CA VAL A 58 9.73 -1.27 7.24
C VAL A 58 9.76 -0.19 8.32
N THR A 59 9.36 -0.54 9.54
CA THR A 59 9.18 0.43 10.62
C THR A 59 9.52 -0.15 12.00
N HIS A 60 9.73 0.72 12.98
CA HIS A 60 9.69 0.37 14.40
C HIS A 60 8.30 0.57 15.04
N ASP A 61 7.44 1.37 14.39
CA ASP A 61 6.11 1.78 14.83
C ASP A 61 5.06 1.45 13.73
N PRO A 62 4.42 0.27 13.82
CA PRO A 62 3.42 -0.17 12.84
C PRO A 62 2.24 0.78 12.69
N ASP A 63 1.73 1.34 13.78
CA ASP A 63 0.53 2.18 13.75
C ASP A 63 0.82 3.48 13.01
N ALA A 64 1.99 4.08 13.27
CA ALA A 64 2.46 5.25 12.52
C ALA A 64 2.67 4.93 11.04
N ALA A 65 3.25 3.78 10.70
CA ALA A 65 3.47 3.41 9.31
C ALA A 65 2.15 3.17 8.55
N ILE A 66 1.17 2.52 9.18
CA ILE A 66 -0.16 2.30 8.62
C ILE A 66 -0.86 3.65 8.38
N ALA A 67 -0.79 4.57 9.35
CA ALA A 67 -1.33 5.91 9.19
C ALA A 67 -0.70 6.65 8.00
N VAL A 68 0.63 6.62 7.87
CA VAL A 68 1.38 7.24 6.76
C VAL A 68 0.98 6.68 5.39
N ALA A 69 0.64 5.40 5.31
CA ALA A 69 0.15 4.77 4.09
C ALA A 69 -1.30 5.19 3.80
N HIS A 70 -2.21 5.12 4.79
CA HIS A 70 -3.61 5.52 4.60
C HIS A 70 -3.76 7.00 4.25
N GLU A 71 -3.00 7.89 4.89
CA GLU A 71 -2.99 9.32 4.56
C GLU A 71 -2.52 9.57 3.12
N TRP A 72 -1.56 8.77 2.64
CA TRP A 72 -1.11 8.87 1.26
C TRP A 72 -2.16 8.39 0.27
N PHE A 73 -2.79 7.24 0.55
CA PHE A 73 -3.89 6.74 -0.26
C PHE A 73 -5.05 7.74 -0.30
N ALA A 74 -5.47 8.28 0.85
CA ALA A 74 -6.51 9.30 0.94
C ALA A 74 -6.18 10.57 0.14
N LYS A 75 -4.94 11.06 0.26
CA LYS A 75 -4.49 12.24 -0.49
C LYS A 75 -4.43 11.98 -2.00
N LYS A 76 -3.88 10.84 -2.43
CA LYS A 76 -3.76 10.54 -3.87
C LYS A 76 -5.13 10.23 -4.48
N ALA A 77 -5.98 9.51 -3.74
CA ALA A 77 -7.35 9.27 -4.13
C ALA A 77 -8.23 10.50 -3.98
N ASP A 78 -7.79 11.62 -3.42
CA ASP A 78 -8.63 12.80 -3.12
C ASP A 78 -9.99 12.41 -2.51
N MET A 79 -9.91 11.66 -1.40
CA MET A 79 -11.05 11.08 -0.68
C MET A 79 -10.86 11.18 0.83
N PRO A 80 -11.95 11.15 1.62
CA PRO A 80 -11.86 11.07 3.06
C PRO A 80 -11.08 9.83 3.51
N LEU A 81 -10.25 9.99 4.55
CA LEU A 81 -9.44 8.92 5.12
C LEU A 81 -10.30 7.71 5.52
N SER A 82 -11.49 7.95 6.07
CA SER A 82 -12.42 6.89 6.47
C SER A 82 -12.86 6.00 5.31
N GLU A 83 -13.18 6.59 4.16
CA GLU A 83 -13.62 5.83 2.98
C GLU A 83 -12.49 4.97 2.41
N VAL A 84 -11.25 5.50 2.40
CA VAL A 84 -10.09 4.72 1.98
C VAL A 84 -9.81 3.56 2.94
N ILE A 85 -9.95 3.79 4.24
CA ILE A 85 -9.74 2.74 5.26
C ILE A 85 -10.72 1.58 5.04
N GLU A 86 -12.00 1.86 4.74
CA GLU A 86 -13.02 0.84 4.47
C GLU A 86 -12.68 -0.09 3.28
N HIS A 87 -11.95 0.43 2.30
CA HIS A 87 -11.52 -0.32 1.11
C HIS A 87 -10.09 -0.89 1.22
N SER A 88 -9.39 -0.60 2.30
CA SER A 88 -7.99 -1.01 2.50
C SER A 88 -7.86 -2.24 3.40
N TYR A 89 -6.74 -2.93 3.27
CA TYR A 89 -6.27 -3.90 4.25
C TYR A 89 -4.88 -3.51 4.72
N ALA A 90 -4.56 -3.89 5.96
CA ALA A 90 -3.24 -3.75 6.54
C ALA A 90 -2.82 -5.08 7.16
N HIS A 91 -1.66 -5.57 6.76
CA HIS A 91 -1.01 -6.75 7.30
C HIS A 91 0.30 -6.36 7.98
N THR A 92 0.65 -7.03 9.06
CA THR A 92 1.90 -6.80 9.80
C THR A 92 2.69 -8.08 10.01
N THR A 93 4.01 -7.95 10.03
CA THR A 93 4.99 -9.01 10.28
C THR A 93 4.69 -10.26 9.44
N ASP A 94 4.36 -11.40 10.07
CA ASP A 94 4.15 -12.67 9.37
C ASP A 94 3.01 -12.62 8.36
N SER A 95 1.92 -11.90 8.68
CA SER A 95 0.80 -11.75 7.75
C SER A 95 1.19 -10.94 6.51
N ALA A 96 2.05 -9.93 6.67
CA ALA A 96 2.55 -9.13 5.55
C ALA A 96 3.41 -9.98 4.60
N ILE A 97 4.32 -10.79 5.15
CA ILE A 97 5.17 -11.69 4.37
C ILE A 97 4.35 -12.76 3.65
N ARG A 98 3.37 -13.37 4.34
CA ARG A 98 2.48 -14.37 3.72
C ARG A 98 1.67 -13.79 2.56
N HIS A 99 1.14 -12.58 2.72
CA HIS A 99 0.41 -11.90 1.65
C HIS A 99 1.32 -11.59 0.46
N LEU A 100 2.50 -11.00 0.71
CA LEU A 100 3.48 -10.71 -0.34
C LEU A 100 3.86 -11.94 -1.16
N PHE A 101 4.12 -13.08 -0.51
CA PHE A 101 4.41 -14.32 -1.23
C PHE A 101 3.18 -14.89 -1.95
N SER A 102 1.98 -14.76 -1.38
CA SER A 102 0.74 -15.18 -2.05
C SER A 102 0.48 -14.37 -3.32
N VAL A 103 0.75 -13.06 -3.29
CA VAL A 103 0.67 -12.18 -4.46
C VAL A 103 1.73 -12.55 -5.48
N ALA A 104 3.00 -12.68 -5.07
CA ALA A 104 4.11 -13.02 -5.96
C ALA A 104 3.95 -14.40 -6.62
N ALA A 105 3.38 -15.37 -5.90
CA ALA A 105 3.09 -16.71 -6.41
C ALA A 105 1.78 -16.79 -7.24
N GLY A 106 1.07 -15.67 -7.41
CA GLY A 106 -0.19 -15.61 -8.15
C GLY A 106 -1.41 -16.21 -7.44
N LEU A 107 -1.26 -16.68 -6.18
CA LEU A 107 -2.36 -17.26 -5.40
C LEU A 107 -3.43 -16.25 -5.03
N ASP A 108 -3.04 -14.98 -4.88
CA ASP A 108 -3.95 -13.86 -4.63
C ASP A 108 -4.04 -12.89 -5.82
N SER A 109 -3.65 -13.32 -7.03
CA SER A 109 -3.81 -12.52 -8.25
C SER A 109 -4.87 -13.14 -9.14
N LEU A 110 -5.78 -12.31 -9.68
CA LEU A 110 -6.33 -12.64 -11.01
C LEU A 110 -5.12 -12.61 -11.94
N VAL A 111 -4.84 -13.74 -12.57
CA VAL A 111 -3.67 -14.01 -13.43
C VAL A 111 -3.25 -12.77 -14.23
N LEU A 112 -1.96 -12.42 -14.17
CA LEU A 112 -1.30 -11.54 -15.14
C LEU A 112 -0.93 -12.34 -16.39
#